data_AF-A0A9P1VZS8-F1
#
_entry.id   AF-A0A9P1VZS8-F1
#
_cell.length_a   1.000
_cell.length_b   1.000
_cell.length_c   1.000
_cell.angle_alpha   90.00
_cell.angle_beta   90.00
_cell.angle_gamma   90.00
#
_symmetry.space_group_name_H-M   'P 1'
#
loop_
_entity.id
_entity.type
_entity.pdbx_description
1 polymer ?
#
loop_
_entity_poly.entity_id
_entity_poly.type
_entity_poly.pdbx_seq_one_letter_code
_entity_poly.pdbx_strand_id
1 'polypeptide(L)'
;MLLRRVAFLRGEEVAEDYKYELQMEQYREQLGNQILLNAAILIQQGNGEQVSVDKVKEVMQLREEYRDNPSAHIEGEGADPDVWLLAECKLPAKPEGDQANRQVHAIYQRLLAKRDSFDV
;
A
#
# COMPACT_ATOMS: atom_id res chain seq x y z
N MET A 1 -41.30 -27.66 0.39
CA MET A 1 -40.95 -27.67 1.83
C MET A 1 -39.75 -28.59 2.01
N LEU A 2 -38.88 -28.29 3.00
CA LEU A 2 -37.55 -28.88 3.28
C LEU A 2 -36.46 -28.20 2.43
N LEU A 3 -35.53 -27.38 2.94
CA LEU A 3 -34.86 -27.35 4.24
C LEU A 3 -34.66 -25.88 4.69
N ARG A 4 -35.56 -25.37 5.53
CA ARG A 4 -35.31 -24.16 6.34
C ARG A 4 -35.10 -24.62 7.77
N ARG A 5 -33.91 -25.15 8.11
CA ARG A 5 -33.60 -25.40 9.54
C ARG A 5 -32.13 -25.60 9.95
N VAL A 6 -31.15 -25.12 9.20
CA VAL A 6 -29.76 -25.07 9.68
C VAL A 6 -29.06 -23.80 9.19
N ALA A 7 -29.47 -22.62 9.66
CA ALA A 7 -28.83 -21.36 9.28
C ALA A 7 -28.87 -20.29 10.39
N PHE A 8 -28.98 -20.69 11.66
CA PHE A 8 -28.97 -19.73 12.77
C PHE A 8 -27.68 -19.76 13.61
N LEU A 9 -26.81 -20.76 13.42
CA LEU A 9 -25.48 -20.83 14.04
C LEU A 9 -24.34 -20.47 13.08
N ARG A 10 -24.65 -20.16 11.81
CA ARG A 10 -23.69 -19.82 10.73
C ARG A 10 -23.78 -18.36 10.26
N GLY A 11 -24.68 -17.56 10.84
CA GLY A 11 -24.92 -16.17 10.42
C GLY A 11 -23.85 -15.20 10.89
N GLU A 12 -23.24 -15.47 12.05
CA GLU A 12 -22.13 -14.66 12.58
C GLU A 12 -20.82 -14.97 11.88
N GLU A 13 -20.48 -16.26 11.70
CA GLU A 13 -19.25 -16.70 11.01
C GLU A 13 -19.21 -16.20 9.54
N VAL A 14 -20.32 -16.29 8.81
CA VAL A 14 -20.42 -15.76 7.43
C VAL A 14 -20.39 -14.22 7.39
N ALA A 15 -20.85 -13.55 8.44
CA ALA A 15 -20.78 -12.09 8.54
C ALA A 15 -19.39 -11.58 8.95
N GLU A 16 -18.63 -12.36 9.71
CA GLU A 16 -17.23 -12.09 10.05
C GLU A 16 -16.31 -12.32 8.86
N ASP A 17 -16.48 -13.41 8.13
CA ASP A 17 -15.75 -13.69 6.89
C ASP A 17 -15.94 -12.55 5.87
N TYR A 18 -17.18 -12.11 5.66
CA TYR A 18 -17.48 -11.00 4.76
C TYR A 18 -16.86 -9.66 5.21
N LYS A 19 -16.85 -9.39 6.53
CA LYS A 19 -16.20 -8.18 7.07
C LYS A 19 -14.69 -8.25 6.88
N TYR A 20 -14.09 -9.41 7.08
CA TYR A 20 -12.66 -9.63 6.90
C TYR A 20 -12.27 -9.44 5.43
N GLU A 21 -13.01 -10.03 4.49
CA GLU A 21 -12.77 -9.85 3.06
C GLU A 21 -12.85 -8.38 2.64
N LEU A 22 -13.86 -7.64 3.11
CA LEU A 22 -14.00 -6.21 2.84
C LEU A 22 -12.83 -5.40 3.42
N GLN A 23 -12.37 -5.72 4.62
CA GLN A 23 -11.20 -5.08 5.24
C GLN A 23 -9.92 -5.36 4.44
N MET A 24 -9.75 -6.58 3.96
CA MET A 24 -8.61 -6.97 3.12
C MET A 24 -8.63 -6.27 1.76
N GLU A 25 -9.80 -6.10 1.15
CA GLU A 25 -9.96 -5.35 -0.10
C GLU A 25 -9.58 -3.87 0.09
N GLN A 26 -10.10 -3.24 1.15
CA GLN A 26 -9.76 -1.85 1.51
C GLN A 26 -8.26 -1.68 1.79
N TYR A 27 -7.65 -2.64 2.49
CA TYR A 27 -6.22 -2.63 2.75
C TYR A 27 -5.40 -2.72 1.46
N ARG A 28 -5.77 -3.63 0.54
CA ARG A 28 -5.12 -3.75 -0.77
C ARG A 28 -5.24 -2.48 -1.60
N GLU A 29 -6.42 -1.86 -1.59
CA GLU A 29 -6.63 -0.57 -2.26
C GLU A 29 -5.75 0.54 -1.66
N GLN A 30 -5.68 0.63 -0.33
CA GLN A 30 -4.83 1.62 0.34
C GLN A 30 -3.35 1.40 0.03
N LEU A 31 -2.88 0.15 0.06
CA LEU A 31 -1.51 -0.21 -0.29
C LEU A 31 -1.20 0.15 -1.74
N GLY A 32 -2.09 -0.20 -2.68
CA GLY A 32 -1.94 0.14 -4.10
C GLY A 32 -1.87 1.67 -4.32
N ASN A 33 -2.74 2.43 -3.66
CA ASN A 33 -2.71 3.89 -3.70
C ASN A 33 -1.40 4.46 -3.13
N GLN A 34 -0.90 3.90 -2.03
CA GLN A 34 0.38 4.31 -1.45
C GLN A 34 1.55 3.99 -2.39
N ILE A 35 1.53 2.84 -3.07
CA ILE A 35 2.54 2.48 -4.06
C ILE A 35 2.56 3.51 -5.19
N LEU A 36 1.39 3.81 -5.76
CA LEU A 36 1.28 4.75 -6.88
C LEU A 36 1.66 6.18 -6.48
N LEU A 37 1.34 6.62 -5.27
CA LEU A 37 1.74 7.94 -4.77
C LEU A 37 3.27 8.06 -4.67
N ASN A 38 3.93 7.06 -4.11
CA ASN A 38 5.39 7.05 -4.01
C ASN A 38 6.05 6.89 -5.38
N ALA A 39 5.46 6.10 -6.28
CA ALA A 39 5.93 6.00 -7.66
C ALA A 39 5.83 7.34 -8.38
N ALA A 40 4.77 8.13 -8.14
CA ALA A 40 4.63 9.47 -8.70
C ALA A 40 5.75 10.42 -8.28
N ILE A 41 6.26 10.29 -7.04
CA ILE A 41 7.42 11.03 -6.56
C ILE A 41 8.68 10.64 -7.35
N LEU A 42 8.93 9.34 -7.52
CA LEU A 42 10.08 8.85 -8.29
C LEU A 42 10.03 9.28 -9.76
N ILE A 43 8.85 9.30 -10.37
CA ILE A 43 8.66 9.78 -11.76
C ILE A 43 8.94 11.29 -11.84
N GLN A 44 8.47 12.07 -10.86
CA GLN A 44 8.77 13.49 -10.78
C GLN A 44 10.28 13.77 -10.67
N GLN A 45 11.03 12.87 -10.05
CA GLN A 45 12.49 12.89 -9.96
C GLN A 45 13.21 12.38 -11.23
N GLY A 46 12.46 11.93 -12.25
CA GLY A 46 13.00 11.55 -13.56
C GLY A 46 13.02 10.05 -13.87
N ASN A 47 12.46 9.20 -13.01
CA ASN A 47 12.40 7.76 -13.28
C ASN A 47 11.24 7.40 -14.24
N GLY A 48 11.35 6.24 -14.90
CA GLY A 48 10.27 5.68 -15.71
C GLY A 48 9.10 5.19 -14.86
N GLU A 49 7.90 5.11 -15.43
CA GLU A 49 6.69 4.74 -14.68
C GLU A 49 6.75 3.33 -14.11
N GLN A 50 6.99 2.32 -14.95
CA GLN A 50 7.07 0.92 -14.53
C GLN A 50 8.17 0.71 -13.50
N VAL A 51 9.37 1.25 -13.78
CA VAL A 51 10.53 1.19 -12.87
C VAL A 51 10.22 1.81 -11.52
N SER A 52 9.46 2.91 -11.49
CA SER A 52 9.09 3.58 -10.24
C SER A 52 8.10 2.75 -9.42
N VAL A 53 7.10 2.14 -10.07
CA VAL A 53 6.14 1.28 -9.38
C VAL A 53 6.83 0.02 -8.84
N ASP A 54 7.62 -0.66 -9.67
CA ASP A 54 8.33 -1.88 -9.28
C ASP A 54 9.26 -1.63 -8.09
N LYS A 55 10.00 -0.52 -8.12
CA LYS A 55 10.89 -0.12 -7.02
C LYS A 55 10.12 0.11 -5.72
N VAL A 56 8.95 0.72 -5.77
CA VAL A 56 8.15 0.93 -4.55
C VAL A 56 7.53 -0.38 -4.06
N LYS A 57 7.10 -1.28 -4.96
CA LYS A 57 6.65 -2.63 -4.59
C LYS A 57 7.76 -3.40 -3.87
N GLU A 58 8.99 -3.34 -4.39
CA GLU A 58 10.17 -3.94 -3.76
C GLU A 58 10.43 -3.37 -2.36
N VAL A 59 10.40 -2.03 -2.21
CA VAL A 59 10.55 -1.40 -0.89
C VAL A 59 9.48 -1.87 0.09
N MET A 60 8.21 -1.95 -0.32
CA MET A 60 7.13 -2.44 0.56
C MET A 60 7.30 -3.91 0.92
N GLN A 61 7.73 -4.74 -0.01
CA GLN A 61 8.03 -6.15 0.24
C GLN A 61 9.16 -6.31 1.26
N LEU A 62 10.25 -5.54 1.11
CA LEU A 62 11.38 -5.58 2.04
C LEU A 62 10.99 -5.08 3.44
N ARG A 63 10.09 -4.09 3.54
CA ARG A 63 9.55 -3.66 4.82
C ARG A 63 8.79 -4.77 5.53
N GLU A 64 7.98 -5.54 4.82
CA GLU A 64 7.31 -6.69 5.43
C GLU A 64 8.30 -7.79 5.83
N GLU A 65 9.32 -8.05 5.00
CA GLU A 65 10.38 -9.01 5.33
C GLU A 65 11.19 -8.62 6.58
N TYR A 66 11.48 -7.34 6.74
CA TYR A 66 12.25 -6.80 7.86
C TYR A 66 11.41 -6.28 9.02
N ARG A 67 10.08 -6.46 8.99
CA ARG A 67 9.16 -6.00 10.04
C ARG A 67 9.52 -6.57 11.41
N ASP A 68 9.92 -7.84 11.47
CA ASP A 68 10.29 -8.51 12.72
C ASP A 68 11.79 -8.35 13.07
N ASN A 69 12.54 -7.57 12.30
CA ASN A 69 13.96 -7.31 12.57
C ASN A 69 14.13 -5.97 13.31
N PRO A 70 14.35 -5.97 14.63
CA PRO A 70 14.49 -4.74 15.42
C PRO A 70 15.76 -3.94 15.08
N SER A 71 16.69 -4.49 14.29
CA SER A 71 17.85 -3.73 13.78
C SER A 71 17.58 -3.02 12.46
N ALA A 72 16.46 -3.29 11.80
CA ALA A 72 16.11 -2.71 10.50
C ALA A 72 15.29 -1.43 10.60
N HIS A 73 14.64 -1.19 11.74
CA HIS A 73 13.75 -0.05 11.95
C HIS A 73 13.70 0.41 13.41
N ILE A 74 13.12 1.59 13.63
CA ILE A 74 12.79 2.12 14.95
C ILE A 74 11.27 2.06 15.08
N GLU A 75 10.79 1.32 16.08
CA GLU A 75 9.38 1.23 16.43
C GLU A 75 8.83 2.60 16.86
N GLY A 76 7.67 2.95 16.33
CA GLY A 76 6.95 4.17 16.67
C GLY A 76 5.93 4.01 17.79
N GLU A 77 5.02 4.97 17.90
CA GLU A 77 3.80 4.77 18.70
C GLU A 77 2.88 3.76 18.01
N GLY A 78 3.01 2.47 18.37
CA GLY A 78 2.16 1.39 17.86
C GLY A 78 2.98 0.18 17.38
N ALA A 79 2.36 -0.64 16.52
CA ALA A 79 3.00 -1.83 15.92
C ALA A 79 3.65 -1.54 14.55
N ASP A 80 3.60 -0.30 14.08
CA ASP A 80 4.17 0.09 12.78
C ASP A 80 5.49 0.85 12.97
N PRO A 81 6.52 0.58 12.15
CA PRO A 81 7.79 1.28 12.25
C PRO A 81 7.72 2.76 11.81
N ASP A 82 8.19 3.66 12.67
CA ASP A 82 8.27 5.10 12.36
C ASP A 82 9.43 5.41 11.39
N VAL A 83 10.56 4.72 11.56
CA VAL A 83 11.77 4.99 10.80
C VAL A 83 12.42 3.70 10.32
N TRP A 84 12.61 3.58 9.01
CA TRP A 84 13.39 2.50 8.40
C TRP A 84 14.87 2.88 8.32
N LEU A 85 15.75 2.05 8.88
CA LEU A 85 17.19 2.30 8.95
C LEU A 85 17.88 1.85 7.66
N LEU A 86 17.46 0.71 7.11
CA LEU A 86 17.98 0.15 5.87
C LEU A 86 17.63 1.03 4.67
N ALA A 87 18.59 1.25 3.77
CA ALA A 87 18.41 2.14 2.63
C ALA A 87 17.38 1.58 1.63
N GLU A 88 17.38 0.26 1.44
CA GLU A 88 16.43 -0.46 0.60
C GLU A 88 14.99 -0.44 1.13
N CYS A 89 14.78 -0.11 2.40
CA CYS A 89 13.45 0.04 3.00
C CYS A 89 12.94 1.49 2.99
N LYS A 90 13.68 2.44 2.41
CA LYS A 90 13.30 3.86 2.40
C LYS A 90 12.46 4.21 1.18
N LEU A 91 11.28 4.77 1.44
CA LEU A 91 10.44 5.39 0.42
C LEU A 91 11.05 6.72 -0.04
N PRO A 92 10.74 7.16 -1.26
CA PRO A 92 11.20 8.45 -1.77
C PRO A 92 10.72 9.60 -0.88
N ALA A 93 11.60 10.57 -0.64
CA ALA A 93 11.24 11.77 0.10
C ALA A 93 10.23 12.61 -0.70
N LYS A 94 9.20 13.10 -0.01
CA LYS A 94 8.24 14.04 -0.58
C LYS A 94 8.98 15.28 -1.09
N PRO A 95 8.69 15.77 -2.32
CA PRO A 95 9.40 16.92 -2.84
C PRO A 95 9.02 18.20 -2.11
N GLU A 96 9.99 19.11 -2.01
CA GLU A 96 9.81 20.42 -1.41
C GLU A 96 9.14 21.39 -2.40
N GLY A 97 8.23 22.23 -1.90
CA GLY A 97 7.60 23.30 -2.65
C GLY A 97 6.32 22.93 -3.41
N ASP A 98 5.44 23.92 -3.59
CA ASP A 98 4.09 23.74 -4.12
C ASP A 98 4.04 23.27 -5.58
N GLN A 99 5.02 23.67 -6.38
CA GLN A 99 5.07 23.28 -7.78
C GLN A 99 5.35 21.78 -7.94
N ALA A 100 6.37 21.27 -7.25
CA ALA A 100 6.71 19.86 -7.31
C ALA A 100 5.60 18.99 -6.72
N ASN A 101 4.95 19.44 -5.63
CA ASN A 101 3.79 18.75 -5.07
C ASN A 101 2.60 18.69 -6.06
N ARG A 102 2.33 19.77 -6.82
CA ARG A 102 1.31 19.75 -7.88
C ARG A 102 1.66 18.80 -9.02
N GLN A 103 2.94 18.71 -9.40
CA GLN A 103 3.40 17.75 -10.41
C GLN A 103 3.21 16.31 -9.93
N VAL A 104 3.62 15.99 -8.70
CA VAL A 104 3.39 14.66 -8.10
C VAL A 104 1.90 14.33 -8.08
N HIS A 105 1.04 15.26 -7.68
CA HIS A 105 -0.39 15.03 -7.68
C HIS A 105 -0.93 14.74 -9.08
N ALA A 106 -0.53 15.50 -10.10
CA ALA A 106 -0.95 15.26 -11.48
C ALA A 106 -0.47 13.91 -12.02
N ILE A 107 0.77 13.51 -11.71
CA ILE A 107 1.32 12.20 -12.08
C ILE A 107 0.55 11.09 -11.36
N TYR A 108 0.28 11.25 -10.07
CA TYR A 108 -0.47 10.29 -9.27
C TYR A 108 -1.88 10.06 -9.83
N GLN A 109 -2.62 11.12 -10.17
CA GLN A 109 -3.95 10.98 -10.82
C GLN A 109 -3.86 10.23 -12.16
N ARG A 110 -2.80 10.48 -12.94
CA ARG A 110 -2.55 9.73 -14.19
C ARG A 110 -2.28 8.25 -13.92
N LEU A 111 -1.54 7.92 -12.86
CA LEU A 111 -1.25 6.53 -12.50
C LEU A 111 -2.53 5.82 -12.02
N LEU A 112 -3.35 6.46 -11.19
CA LEU A 112 -4.64 5.93 -10.73
C LEU A 112 -5.55 5.56 -11.90
N ALA A 113 -5.62 6.41 -12.93
CA ALA A 113 -6.44 6.16 -14.12
C ALA A 113 -6.04 4.90 -14.91
N LYS A 114 -4.85 4.36 -14.69
CA LYS A 114 -4.35 3.12 -15.29
C LYS A 114 -3.81 2.15 -14.25
N ARG A 115 -4.36 2.18 -13.03
CA ARG A 115 -3.96 1.33 -11.90
C ARG A 115 -3.83 -0.14 -12.31
N ASP A 116 -4.81 -0.64 -13.05
CA ASP A 116 -4.88 -2.04 -13.50
C ASP A 116 -3.68 -2.48 -14.37
N SER A 117 -2.93 -1.53 -14.95
CA SER A 117 -1.72 -1.83 -15.74
C SER A 117 -0.50 -2.19 -14.89
N PHE A 118 -0.54 -1.92 -13.59
CA PHE A 118 0.62 -2.01 -12.70
C PHE A 118 0.56 -3.17 -11.69
N ASP A 119 -0.56 -3.91 -11.65
CA ASP A 119 -0.78 -5.01 -10.70
C ASP A 119 -0.56 -4.55 -9.24
N VAL A 120 -1.34 -3.53 -8.85
CA VAL A 120 -1.34 -2.88 -7.51
C VAL A 120 -2.77 -2.61 -7.03
#